data_AF-A0A1V2ZVB0-F1
#
_entry.id   AF-A0A1V2ZVB0-F1
#
_cell.length_a   1.000
_cell.length_b   1.000
_cell.length_c   1.000
_cell.angle_alpha   90.00
_cell.angle_beta   90.00
_cell.angle_gamma   90.00
#
_symmetry.space_group_name_H-M   'P 1'
#
loop_
_entity.id
_entity.type
_entity.pdbx_description
1 polymer ?
#
loop_
_entity_poly.entity_id
_entity_poly.type
_entity_poly.pdbx_seq_one_letter_code
_entity_poly.pdbx_strand_id
1 'polypeptide(L)'
;MELSRRKRRILADMGIPLWRARPSADTGAAPEASPEPPPEPVAGLTVEQEPRESSVPATGIDWQALRDEVAGCTACSELAASRRQTVFGVGDTGARWLFVGEAPGAEEDRRGEPFVGRAGQLLDNMLAALGLDREHDVFIANILKCRPPDNRDP
;
A
#
# COMPACT_ATOMS: atom_id res chain seq x y z
N MET A 1 12.75 -10.99 -16.37
CA MET A 1 13.53 -11.94 -15.56
C MET A 1 12.66 -13.17 -15.32
N GLU A 2 13.00 -14.33 -15.89
CA GLU A 2 12.12 -15.50 -15.85
C GLU A 2 12.21 -16.22 -14.49
N LEU A 3 11.06 -16.49 -13.86
CA LEU A 3 11.02 -17.19 -12.56
C LEU A 3 11.47 -18.64 -12.72
N SER A 4 12.39 -19.12 -11.87
CA SER A 4 12.80 -20.53 -11.86
C SER A 4 11.62 -21.46 -11.49
N ARG A 5 11.68 -22.73 -11.90
CA ARG A 5 10.63 -23.73 -11.59
C ARG A 5 10.35 -23.83 -10.09
N ARG A 6 11.39 -23.72 -9.25
CA ARG A 6 11.26 -23.74 -7.78
C ARG A 6 10.45 -22.54 -7.28
N LYS A 7 10.73 -21.33 -7.78
CA LYS A 7 10.01 -20.10 -7.40
C LYS A 7 8.53 -20.16 -7.80
N ARG A 8 8.21 -20.71 -8.99
CA ARG A 8 6.83 -20.90 -9.44
C ARG A 8 6.04 -21.87 -8.53
N ARG A 9 6.67 -22.95 -8.06
CA ARG A 9 6.00 -23.92 -7.18
C ARG A 9 5.67 -23.32 -5.81
N ILE A 10 6.61 -22.58 -5.22
CA ILE A 10 6.39 -21.88 -3.94
C ILE A 10 5.20 -20.91 -4.05
N LEU A 11 5.14 -20.13 -5.12
CA LEU A 11 4.04 -19.17 -5.32
C LEU A 11 2.68 -19.86 -5.51
N ALA A 12 2.66 -21.01 -6.20
CA ALA A 12 1.45 -21.83 -6.35
C ALA A 12 0.98 -22.44 -5.01
N ASP A 13 1.91 -22.97 -4.21
CA ASP A 13 1.60 -23.55 -2.89
C ASP A 13 1.08 -22.49 -1.91
N MET A 14 1.50 -21.23 -2.07
CA MET A 14 1.00 -20.08 -1.30
C MET A 14 -0.31 -19.50 -1.82
N GLY A 15 -0.87 -20.02 -2.92
CA GLY A 15 -2.09 -19.49 -3.55
C GLY A 15 -1.91 -18.11 -4.19
N ILE A 16 -0.67 -17.69 -4.45
CA ILE A 16 -0.36 -16.37 -5.01
C ILE A 16 -0.40 -16.45 -6.54
N PRO A 17 -1.29 -15.72 -7.22
CA PRO A 17 -1.37 -15.74 -8.68
C PRO A 17 -0.15 -15.08 -9.32
N LEU A 18 0.38 -15.72 -10.37
CA LEU A 18 1.45 -15.15 -11.19
C LEU A 18 0.88 -14.15 -12.19
N TRP A 19 1.00 -12.86 -11.87
CA TRP A 19 0.68 -11.77 -12.79
C TRP A 19 1.61 -11.83 -14.02
N ARG A 20 1.02 -11.97 -15.21
CA ARG A 20 1.74 -11.79 -16.48
C ARG A 20 1.39 -10.43 -17.06
N ALA A 21 2.40 -9.75 -17.59
CA ALA A 21 2.18 -8.61 -18.47
C ALA A 21 1.28 -9.05 -19.63
N ARG A 22 0.23 -8.27 -19.90
CA ARG A 22 -0.58 -8.44 -21.10
C ARG A 22 0.39 -8.27 -22.29
N PRO A 23 0.47 -9.22 -23.23
CA PRO A 23 1.33 -9.04 -24.39
C PRO A 23 0.91 -7.73 -25.08
N SER A 24 1.86 -6.83 -25.29
CA SER A 24 1.65 -5.65 -26.13
C SER A 24 1.31 -6.17 -27.52
N ALA A 25 0.08 -5.97 -27.97
CA ALA A 25 -0.30 -6.24 -29.34
C ALA A 25 0.56 -5.32 -30.23
N ASP A 26 1.56 -5.89 -30.89
CA ASP A 26 2.20 -5.23 -32.02
C ASP A 26 1.21 -5.24 -33.19
N THR A 27 0.77 -4.03 -33.53
CA THR A 27 0.17 -3.55 -34.77
C THR A 27 -0.41 -4.60 -35.73
N GLY A 28 -1.71 -4.88 -35.61
CA GLY A 28 -2.47 -5.62 -36.62
C GLY A 28 -3.93 -5.77 -36.24
N ALA A 29 -4.78 -4.89 -36.79
CA ALA A 29 -6.25 -4.92 -36.84
C ALA A 29 -6.98 -5.47 -35.59
N ALA A 30 -7.59 -4.57 -34.83
CA ALA A 30 -8.51 -4.92 -33.74
C ALA A 30 -9.61 -5.87 -34.25
N PRO A 31 -9.87 -7.01 -33.60
CA PRO A 31 -11.10 -7.75 -33.84
C PRO A 31 -12.27 -6.90 -33.34
N GLU A 32 -13.23 -6.66 -34.23
CA GLU A 32 -14.45 -5.90 -33.97
C GLU A 32 -15.25 -6.62 -32.86
N ALA A 33 -15.21 -6.06 -31.65
CA ALA A 33 -15.91 -6.58 -30.50
C ALA A 33 -17.41 -6.37 -30.68
N SER A 34 -18.17 -7.46 -30.68
CA SER A 34 -19.62 -7.41 -30.52
C SER A 34 -19.95 -6.75 -29.17
N PRO A 35 -20.80 -5.72 -29.10
CA PRO A 35 -21.05 -5.01 -27.85
C PRO A 35 -21.86 -5.89 -26.89
N GLU A 36 -21.20 -6.32 -25.82
CA GLU A 36 -21.85 -6.85 -24.62
C GLU A 36 -22.56 -5.68 -23.91
N PRO A 37 -23.81 -5.83 -23.45
CA PRO A 37 -24.53 -4.73 -22.82
C PRO A 37 -23.81 -4.30 -21.53
N PRO A 38 -23.77 -2.99 -21.24
CA PRO A 38 -23.07 -2.48 -20.07
C PRO A 38 -23.68 -3.06 -18.78
N PRO A 39 -22.86 -3.32 -17.75
CA PRO A 39 -23.38 -3.72 -16.45
C PRO A 39 -24.27 -2.61 -15.89
N GLU A 40 -25.43 -2.99 -15.35
CA GLU A 40 -26.36 -2.05 -14.71
C GLU A 40 -25.68 -1.33 -13.54
N PRO A 41 -25.93 -0.02 -13.37
CA PRO A 41 -25.30 0.76 -12.31
C PRO A 41 -25.79 0.28 -10.94
N VAL A 42 -24.87 -0.13 -10.08
CA VAL A 42 -25.11 -0.30 -8.64
C VAL A 42 -25.49 1.06 -8.06
N ALA A 43 -26.79 1.30 -7.91
CA ALA A 43 -27.33 2.46 -7.23
C ALA A 43 -26.95 2.38 -5.74
N GLY A 44 -26.20 3.37 -5.24
CA GLY A 44 -26.14 3.60 -3.78
C GLY A 44 -24.87 4.17 -3.16
N LEU A 45 -23.80 4.49 -3.91
CA LEU A 45 -22.65 5.22 -3.36
C LEU A 45 -22.19 6.30 -4.33
N THR A 46 -22.98 7.36 -4.45
CA THR A 46 -22.47 8.63 -4.99
C THR A 46 -21.62 9.26 -3.90
N VAL A 47 -20.33 8.96 -3.89
CA VAL A 47 -19.37 9.80 -3.17
C VAL A 47 -19.22 11.05 -4.02
N GLU A 48 -19.86 12.15 -3.63
CA GLU A 48 -19.55 13.47 -4.16
C GLU A 48 -18.13 13.85 -3.70
N GLN A 49 -17.13 13.29 -4.37
CA GLN A 49 -15.76 13.77 -4.26
C GLN A 49 -15.61 14.93 -5.24
N GLU A 50 -15.84 16.14 -4.74
CA GLU A 50 -15.18 17.33 -5.28
C GLU A 50 -13.71 16.95 -5.56
N PRO A 51 -13.20 17.12 -6.79
CA PRO A 51 -11.81 16.84 -7.09
C PRO A 51 -10.95 17.78 -6.24
N ARG A 52 -10.48 17.32 -5.08
CA ARG A 52 -9.32 17.93 -4.44
C ARG A 52 -8.17 17.67 -5.39
N GLU A 53 -7.85 18.66 -6.22
CA GLU A 53 -6.59 18.74 -6.91
C GLU A 53 -5.49 18.51 -5.87
N SER A 54 -4.92 17.32 -5.89
CA SER A 54 -3.72 16.98 -5.14
C SER A 54 -2.60 17.81 -5.74
N SER A 55 -2.42 19.02 -5.20
CA SER A 55 -1.38 19.97 -5.60
C SER A 55 0.00 19.61 -5.04
N VAL A 56 0.28 18.33 -4.75
CA VAL A 56 1.58 17.90 -4.26
C VAL A 56 2.49 17.65 -5.47
N PRO A 57 3.42 18.55 -5.83
CA PRO A 57 4.41 18.26 -6.85
C PRO A 57 5.27 17.08 -6.39
N ALA A 58 5.48 16.10 -7.25
CA ALA A 58 6.32 14.92 -6.99
C ALA A 58 7.82 15.25 -6.81
N THR A 59 8.22 16.52 -6.99
CA THR A 59 9.57 17.02 -6.76
C THR A 59 9.56 18.08 -5.65
N GLY A 60 10.38 17.89 -4.61
CA GLY A 60 10.52 18.86 -3.52
C GLY A 60 9.66 18.59 -2.29
N ILE A 61 9.20 17.35 -2.08
CA ILE A 61 8.52 16.96 -0.83
C ILE A 61 9.50 17.09 0.33
N ASP A 62 9.21 17.99 1.26
CA ASP A 62 9.88 18.07 2.55
C ASP A 62 9.33 16.95 3.44
N TRP A 63 10.07 15.85 3.48
CA TRP A 63 9.72 14.68 4.29
C TRP A 63 9.68 14.97 5.79
N GLN A 64 10.46 15.93 6.26
CA GLN A 64 10.45 16.30 7.67
C GLN A 64 9.16 17.04 7.99
N ALA A 65 8.79 18.04 7.19
CA ALA A 65 7.53 18.75 7.34
C ALA A 65 6.32 17.80 7.28
N LEU A 66 6.32 16.84 6.36
CA LEU A 66 5.25 15.85 6.25
C LEU A 66 5.19 14.91 7.46
N ARG A 67 6.34 14.52 8.02
CA ARG A 67 6.39 13.73 9.27
C ARG A 67 5.81 14.52 10.44
N ASP A 68 6.16 15.79 10.56
CA ASP A 68 5.70 16.66 11.64
C ASP A 68 4.19 16.93 11.53
N GLU A 69 3.67 17.14 10.32
CA GLU A 69 2.24 17.27 10.06
C GLU A 69 1.47 16.01 10.49
N VAL A 70 1.95 14.82 10.12
CA VAL A 70 1.34 13.56 10.52
C VAL A 70 1.43 13.35 12.04
N ALA A 71 2.56 13.68 12.67
CA ALA A 71 2.73 13.56 14.13
C ALA A 71 1.70 14.41 14.90
N GLY A 72 1.41 15.62 14.40
CA GLY A 72 0.42 16.53 14.98
C GLY A 72 -1.03 16.33 14.50
N CYS A 73 -1.29 15.40 13.59
CA CYS A 73 -2.58 15.33 12.89
C CYS A 73 -3.76 15.00 13.83
N THR A 74 -4.81 15.83 13.83
CA THR A 74 -6.05 15.61 14.60
C THR A 74 -7.30 15.60 13.72
N ALA A 75 -7.15 15.39 12.41
CA ALA A 75 -8.26 15.48 11.44
C ALA A 75 -9.38 14.44 11.69
N CYS A 76 -9.03 13.29 12.27
CA CYS A 76 -9.95 12.24 12.68
C CYS A 76 -9.92 12.09 14.21
N SER A 77 -10.92 12.66 14.89
CA SER A 77 -10.96 12.77 16.36
C SER A 77 -10.89 11.41 17.07
N GLU A 78 -11.60 10.40 16.58
CA GLU A 78 -11.62 9.04 17.16
C GLU A 78 -10.24 8.36 17.09
N LEU A 79 -9.59 8.40 15.92
CA LEU A 79 -8.27 7.80 15.71
C LEU A 79 -7.18 8.57 16.45
N ALA A 80 -7.29 9.90 16.51
CA ALA A 80 -6.35 10.74 17.25
C ALA A 80 -6.45 10.52 18.76
N ALA A 81 -7.66 10.26 19.29
CA ALA A 81 -7.88 9.99 20.70
C ALA A 81 -7.46 8.58 21.14
N SER A 82 -7.49 7.60 20.23
CA SER A 82 -7.21 6.19 20.55
C SER A 82 -5.76 5.76 20.35
N ARG A 83 -5.02 6.42 19.44
CA ARG A 83 -3.60 6.12 19.20
C ARG A 83 -2.72 6.51 20.38
N ARG A 84 -1.61 5.80 20.55
CA ARG A 84 -0.50 6.24 21.40
C ARG A 84 0.43 7.19 20.67
N GLN A 85 0.71 6.90 19.40
CA GLN A 85 1.46 7.76 18.49
C GLN A 85 1.09 7.44 17.05
N THR A 86 1.43 8.34 16.12
CA THR A 86 1.25 8.03 14.71
C THR A 86 2.34 7.11 14.20
N VAL A 87 2.00 6.33 13.17
CA VAL A 87 2.92 5.45 12.47
C VAL A 87 3.05 5.96 11.05
N PHE A 88 4.09 6.75 10.81
CA PHE A 88 4.27 7.47 9.55
C PHE A 88 4.57 6.54 8.38
N GLY A 89 5.71 5.84 8.49
CA GLY A 89 6.34 5.08 7.42
C GLY A 89 7.86 5.06 7.60
N VAL A 90 8.51 4.02 7.10
CA VAL A 90 9.96 3.80 7.20
C VAL A 90 10.54 3.31 5.88
N GLY A 91 11.84 3.48 5.70
CA GLY A 91 12.57 3.07 4.51
C GLY A 91 13.04 4.24 3.64
N ASP A 92 13.49 3.92 2.43
CA ASP A 92 14.04 4.91 1.50
C ASP A 92 12.93 5.77 0.88
N THR A 93 13.01 7.08 1.10
CA THR A 93 12.08 8.06 0.52
C THR A 93 12.16 8.18 -1.00
N GLY A 94 13.24 7.69 -1.61
CA GLY A 94 13.44 7.53 -3.04
C GLY A 94 13.21 6.11 -3.56
N ALA A 95 12.67 5.21 -2.72
CA ALA A 95 12.52 3.81 -3.06
C ALA A 95 11.66 3.61 -4.32
N ARG A 96 12.05 2.61 -5.11
CA ARG A 96 11.25 2.16 -6.26
C ARG A 96 10.00 1.39 -5.82
N TRP A 97 10.03 0.77 -4.65
CA TRP A 97 8.95 -0.05 -4.12
C TRP A 97 8.31 0.63 -2.91
N LEU A 98 7.00 0.79 -2.97
CA LEU A 98 6.17 1.26 -1.85
C LEU A 98 5.23 0.13 -1.43
N PHE A 99 5.32 -0.28 -0.17
CA PHE A 99 4.39 -1.22 0.45
C PHE A 99 3.43 -0.46 1.36
N VAL A 100 2.13 -0.61 1.11
CA VAL A 100 1.08 0.10 1.84
C VAL A 100 0.17 -0.94 2.51
N GLY A 101 0.18 -0.96 3.83
CA GLY A 101 -0.80 -1.68 4.64
C GLY A 101 -2.05 -0.84 4.93
N GLU A 102 -2.97 -1.43 5.67
CA GLU A 102 -4.24 -0.80 6.00
C GLU A 102 -4.11 0.18 7.17
N ALA A 103 -3.78 -0.32 8.36
CA ALA A 103 -3.68 0.47 9.57
C ALA A 103 -2.61 -0.08 10.54
N PRO A 104 -2.12 0.75 11.47
CA PRO A 104 -1.19 0.29 12.50
C PRO A 104 -1.87 -0.68 13.48
N GLY A 105 -1.16 -1.75 13.84
CA GLY A 105 -1.53 -2.64 14.94
C GLY A 105 -1.04 -2.13 16.30
N ALA A 106 -1.27 -2.91 17.35
CA ALA A 106 -0.93 -2.52 18.72
C ALA A 106 0.59 -2.34 18.95
N GLU A 107 1.43 -3.16 18.31
CA GLU A 107 2.88 -3.05 18.46
C GLU A 107 3.44 -1.91 17.61
N GLU A 108 2.86 -1.69 16.43
CA GLU A 108 3.16 -0.56 15.56
C GLU A 108 2.83 0.77 16.26
N ASP A 109 1.64 0.91 16.84
CA ASP A 109 1.23 2.06 17.64
C ASP A 109 2.12 2.25 18.88
N ARG A 110 2.60 1.16 19.48
CA ARG A 110 3.54 1.23 20.60
C ARG A 110 4.90 1.77 20.17
N ARG A 111 5.41 1.36 19.01
CA ARG A 111 6.79 1.64 18.54
C ARG A 111 6.91 2.84 17.61
N GLY A 112 5.83 3.24 16.94
CA GLY A 112 5.86 4.29 15.91
C GLY A 112 6.32 3.78 14.54
N GLU A 113 6.50 2.46 14.39
CA GLU A 113 7.05 1.82 13.19
C GLU A 113 6.02 0.88 12.56
N PRO A 114 5.82 0.91 11.24
CA PRO A 114 4.84 0.07 10.58
C PRO A 114 5.34 -1.36 10.49
N PHE A 115 4.45 -2.37 10.47
CA PHE A 115 4.84 -3.76 10.22
C PHE A 115 5.99 -4.26 11.11
N VAL A 116 5.83 -4.17 12.44
CA VAL A 116 6.79 -4.69 13.44
C VAL A 116 6.27 -5.91 14.19
N GLY A 117 4.97 -6.21 14.08
CA GLY A 117 4.36 -7.43 14.59
C GLY A 117 4.61 -8.68 13.72
N ARG A 118 3.78 -9.72 13.91
CA ARG A 118 3.90 -10.99 13.17
C ARG A 118 3.76 -10.82 11.65
N ALA A 119 2.83 -9.97 11.21
CA ALA A 119 2.65 -9.67 9.79
C ALA A 119 3.88 -8.96 9.20
N GLY A 120 4.55 -8.13 10.02
CA GLY A 120 5.79 -7.47 9.64
C GLY A 120 6.95 -8.43 9.44
N GLN A 121 7.12 -9.38 10.36
CA GLN A 121 8.14 -10.44 10.21
C GLN A 121 7.93 -11.27 8.94
N LEU A 122 6.67 -11.52 8.56
CA LEU A 122 6.36 -12.17 7.29
C LEU A 122 6.75 -11.29 6.09
N LEU A 123 6.43 -10.00 6.13
CA LEU A 123 6.84 -9.04 5.10
C LEU A 123 8.37 -9.00 4.96
N ASP A 124 9.11 -8.92 6.06
CA ASP A 124 10.58 -8.92 6.06
C ASP A 124 11.15 -10.18 5.38
N ASN A 125 10.57 -11.35 5.66
CA ASN A 125 10.96 -12.60 4.99
C ASN A 125 10.67 -12.56 3.47
N MET A 126 9.58 -11.93 3.04
CA MET A 126 9.26 -11.77 1.62
C MET A 126 10.23 -10.81 0.93
N LEU A 127 10.58 -9.69 1.57
CA LEU A 127 11.60 -8.75 1.08
C LEU A 127 12.95 -9.44 0.92
N ALA A 128 13.40 -10.17 1.95
CA ALA A 128 14.64 -10.93 1.90
C ALA A 128 14.65 -11.98 0.78
N ALA A 129 13.52 -12.67 0.53
CA ALA A 129 13.39 -13.62 -0.57
C ALA A 129 13.47 -12.97 -1.97
N LEU A 130 13.12 -11.69 -2.07
CA LEU A 130 13.28 -10.87 -3.28
C LEU A 130 14.67 -10.24 -3.39
N GLY A 131 15.49 -10.33 -2.34
CA GLY A 131 16.79 -9.66 -2.25
C GLY A 131 16.66 -8.16 -2.04
N LEU A 132 15.57 -7.71 -1.41
CA LEU A 132 15.32 -6.32 -1.06
C LEU A 132 15.59 -6.09 0.42
N ASP A 133 16.21 -4.95 0.74
CA ASP A 133 16.41 -4.45 2.08
C ASP A 133 15.30 -3.48 2.50
N ARG A 134 14.87 -3.59 3.75
CA ARG A 134 13.76 -2.83 4.31
C ARG A 134 14.06 -1.33 4.42
N GLU A 135 15.31 -0.98 4.69
CA GLU A 135 15.73 0.40 4.95
C GLU A 135 16.14 1.09 3.65
N HIS A 136 16.73 0.35 2.71
CA HIS A 136 17.40 0.93 1.54
C HIS A 136 16.66 0.73 0.21
N ASP A 137 15.84 -0.31 0.05
CA ASP A 137 15.24 -0.63 -1.26
C ASP A 137 13.74 -0.32 -1.36
N VAL A 138 13.09 -0.10 -0.22
CA VAL A 138 11.64 -0.01 -0.12
C VAL A 138 11.23 1.12 0.83
N PHE A 139 10.02 1.63 0.66
CA PHE A 139 9.31 2.42 1.66
C PHE A 139 8.08 1.64 2.12
N ILE A 140 7.83 1.61 3.42
CA ILE A 140 6.72 0.87 4.03
C ILE A 140 5.87 1.84 4.82
N ALA A 141 4.57 1.84 4.59
CA ALA A 141 3.61 2.70 5.27
C ALA A 141 2.24 2.01 5.39
N ASN A 142 1.30 2.69 6.05
CA ASN A 142 -0.12 2.31 6.07
C ASN A 142 -0.98 3.43 5.49
N ILE A 143 -2.19 3.09 5.03
CA ILE A 143 -3.23 4.05 4.61
C ILE A 143 -3.58 4.93 5.80
N LEU A 144 -3.95 4.32 6.93
CA LEU A 144 -4.14 5.02 8.19
C LEU A 144 -2.80 5.20 8.91
N LYS A 145 -2.61 6.37 9.54
CA LYS A 145 -1.42 6.67 10.36
C LYS A 145 -1.65 6.45 11.85
N CYS A 146 -2.84 6.02 12.25
CA CYS A 146 -3.27 5.87 13.62
C CYS A 146 -3.96 4.51 13.77
N ARG A 147 -3.73 3.82 14.89
CA ARG A 147 -4.39 2.54 15.17
C ARG A 147 -5.88 2.76 15.47
N PRO A 148 -6.79 2.05 14.78
CA PRO A 148 -8.21 2.02 15.15
C PRO A 148 -8.43 1.35 16.52
N PRO A 149 -9.45 1.79 17.29
CA PRO A 149 -9.79 1.17 18.57
C PRO A 149 -10.09 -0.32 18.40
N ASP A 150 -9.62 -1.12 19.36
CA ASP A 150 -9.73 -2.60 19.35
C ASP A 150 -9.23 -3.30 18.08
N ASN A 151 -8.38 -2.62 17.29
CA ASN A 151 -7.85 -3.15 16.03
C ASN A 151 -8.95 -3.51 15.02
N ARG A 152 -10.11 -2.82 15.09
CA ARG A 152 -11.19 -2.95 14.10
C ARG A 152 -10.72 -2.56 12.71
N ASP A 153 -11.33 -3.14 11.69
CA ASP A 153 -11.13 -2.69 10.32
C ASP A 153 -11.55 -1.19 10.22
N PRO A 154 -10.79 -0.36 9.47
CA PRO A 154 -11.03 1.06 9.26
C PRO A 154 -12.47 1.43 8.90
#